data_AF-A0A7X8E288-F1
#
_entry.id   AF-A0A7X8E288-F1
#
_cell.length_a   1.000
_cell.length_b   1.000
_cell.length_c   1.000
_cell.angle_alpha   90.00
_cell.angle_beta   90.00
_cell.angle_gamma   90.00
#
_symmetry.space_group_name_H-M   'P 1'
#
loop_
_entity.id
_entity.type
_entity.pdbx_description
1 polymer ?
#
loop_
_entity_poly.entity_id
_entity_poly.type
_entity_poly.pdbx_seq_one_letter_code
_entity_poly.pdbx_strand_id
1 'polypeptide(L)'
;CWDGETINVTNFSLVEKKNGKRHYTNCAAYGEWSEVAKELKAGDLVHVFGYIRERRNNDKLYKNFIVKHMNKIEKENKEEK
;
A
#
# COMPACT_ATOMS: atom_id res chain seq x y z
N CYS A 1 -1.61 3.27 30.22
CA CYS A 1 -2.57 2.20 29.88
C CYS A 1 -2.72 2.24 28.37
N TRP A 2 -2.60 1.11 27.67
CA TRP A 2 -3.00 1.05 26.26
C TRP A 2 -4.50 0.79 26.26
N ASP A 3 -5.28 1.65 25.63
CA ASP A 3 -6.73 1.71 25.84
C ASP A 3 -7.50 0.63 25.05
N GLY A 4 -6.79 -0.36 24.51
CA GLY A 4 -7.38 -1.50 23.81
C GLY A 4 -8.07 -1.14 22.49
N GLU A 5 -7.76 0.01 21.91
CA GLU A 5 -8.40 0.49 20.70
C GLU A 5 -8.17 -0.48 19.53
N THR A 6 -9.26 -0.88 18.88
CA THR A 6 -9.20 -1.71 17.68
C THR A 6 -8.86 -0.84 16.48
N ILE A 7 -7.73 -1.12 15.84
CA ILE A 7 -7.29 -0.38 14.65
C ILE A 7 -7.50 -1.26 13.42
N ASN A 8 -8.28 -0.78 12.46
CA ASN A 8 -8.47 -1.44 11.17
C ASN A 8 -7.16 -1.45 10.38
N VAL A 9 -6.91 -2.55 9.68
CA VAL A 9 -5.77 -2.72 8.78
C VAL A 9 -6.23 -3.28 7.45
N THR A 10 -5.69 -2.72 6.37
CA THR A 10 -5.89 -3.21 5.00
C THR A 10 -4.55 -3.43 4.33
N ASN A 11 -4.38 -4.62 3.76
CA ASN A 11 -3.17 -5.00 3.04
C ASN A 11 -3.43 -5.00 1.54
N PHE A 12 -2.50 -4.44 0.78
CA PHE A 12 -2.55 -4.43 -0.68
C PHE A 12 -1.12 -4.52 -1.23
N SER A 13 -0.99 -4.84 -2.52
CA SER A 13 0.32 -4.91 -3.19
C SER A 13 0.43 -3.86 -4.27
N LEU A 14 1.50 -3.07 -4.23
CA LEU A 14 1.86 -2.20 -5.34
C LEU A 14 2.68 -2.99 -6.35
N VAL A 15 2.35 -2.79 -7.62
CA VAL A 15 3.06 -3.39 -8.74
C VAL A 15 3.68 -2.28 -9.57
N GLU A 16 4.99 -2.30 -9.68
CA GLU A 16 5.74 -1.34 -10.49
C GLU A 16 6.49 -2.07 -11.60
N LYS A 17 6.42 -1.56 -12.83
CA LYS A 17 7.20 -2.10 -13.95
C LYS A 17 8.48 -1.26 -14.11
N LYS A 18 9.63 -1.84 -13.76
CA LYS A 18 10.95 -1.25 -13.97
C LYS A 18 11.77 -2.15 -14.88
N ASN A 19 12.34 -1.59 -15.95
CA ASN A 19 13.20 -2.32 -16.90
C ASN A 19 12.58 -3.64 -17.40
N GLY A 20 11.27 -3.63 -17.69
CA GLY A 20 10.55 -4.82 -18.16
C GLY A 20 10.14 -5.83 -17.07
N LYS A 21 10.66 -5.71 -15.84
CA LYS A 21 10.35 -6.58 -14.71
C LYS A 21 9.29 -5.96 -13.80
N ARG A 22 8.43 -6.81 -13.22
CA ARG A 22 7.44 -6.40 -12.20
C ARG A 22 8.06 -6.52 -10.81
N HIS A 23 8.04 -5.42 -10.08
CA HIS A 23 8.40 -5.36 -8.67
C HIS A 23 7.14 -5.26 -7.83
N TYR A 24 7.05 -6.09 -6.80
CA TYR A 24 5.90 -6.16 -5.92
C TYR A 24 6.32 -5.67 -4.54
N THR A 25 5.58 -4.70 -4.02
CA THR A 25 5.78 -4.16 -2.67
C THR A 25 4.51 -4.39 -1.88
N ASN A 26 4.61 -5.17 -0.80
CA ASN A 26 3.50 -5.37 0.12
C ASN A 26 3.32 -4.13 1.00
N CYS A 27 2.10 -3.61 1.05
CA CYS A 27 1.75 -2.40 1.80
C CYS A 27 0.71 -2.74 2.87
N ALA A 28 0.86 -2.11 4.04
CA ALA A 28 -0.11 -2.16 5.13
C ALA A 28 -0.55 -0.75 5.48
N ALA A 29 -1.85 -0.49 5.35
CA ALA A 29 -2.49 0.77 5.73
C ALA A 29 -3.33 0.56 6.99
N TYR A 30 -3.22 1.48 7.93
CA TYR A 30 -3.86 1.41 9.25
C TYR A 30 -4.79 2.60 9.46
N GLY A 31 -5.82 2.43 10.28
CA GLY A 31 -6.73 3.52 10.68
C GLY A 31 -7.44 4.14 9.48
N GLU A 32 -7.41 5.47 9.37
CA GLU A 32 -8.04 6.20 8.26
C GLU A 32 -7.57 5.71 6.87
N TRP A 33 -6.28 5.37 6.73
CA TRP A 33 -5.73 4.90 5.46
C TRP A 33 -6.18 3.49 5.12
N SER A 34 -6.57 2.70 6.12
CA SER A 34 -7.19 1.39 5.88
C SER A 34 -8.54 1.58 5.16
N GLU A 35 -9.35 2.57 5.54
CA GLU A 35 -10.64 2.79 4.89
C GLU A 35 -10.47 3.23 3.43
N VAL A 36 -9.52 4.13 3.14
CA VAL A 36 -9.19 4.52 1.75
C VAL A 36 -8.66 3.32 0.94
N ALA A 37 -7.81 2.48 1.55
CA ALA A 37 -7.23 1.33 0.88
C ALA A 37 -8.26 0.24 0.55
N LYS A 38 -9.35 0.10 1.33
CA LYS A 38 -10.42 -0.87 1.05
C LYS A 38 -11.19 -0.58 -0.23
N GLU A 39 -11.24 0.68 -0.65
CA GLU A 39 -11.96 1.10 -1.85
C GLU A 39 -11.15 0.88 -3.14
N LEU A 40 -9.85 0.55 -3.01
CA LEU A 40 -8.98 0.27 -4.15
C LEU A 40 -9.43 -0.97 -4.90
N LYS A 41 -9.44 -0.87 -6.22
CA LYS A 41 -9.66 -1.97 -7.15
C LYS A 41 -8.37 -2.32 -7.87
N ALA A 42 -8.24 -3.57 -8.29
CA ALA A 42 -7.11 -4.01 -9.10
C ALA A 42 -7.01 -3.14 -10.38
N GLY A 43 -5.85 -2.50 -10.58
CA GLY A 43 -5.61 -1.59 -11.69
C GLY A 43 -5.68 -0.10 -11.33
N ASP A 44 -6.16 0.26 -10.14
CA ASP A 44 -6.11 1.63 -9.66
C ASP A 44 -4.65 2.12 -9.55
N LEU A 45 -4.42 3.36 -9.98
CA LEU A 45 -3.15 4.04 -9.74
C LEU A 45 -3.21 4.75 -8.39
N VAL A 46 -2.18 4.54 -7.58
CA VAL A 46 -2.13 5.05 -6.21
C VAL A 46 -0.73 5.55 -5.93
N HIS A 47 -0.63 6.73 -5.33
CA HIS A 47 0.62 7.23 -4.76
C HIS A 47 0.59 6.98 -3.25
N VAL A 48 1.58 6.26 -2.73
CA VAL A 48 1.73 6.00 -1.29
C VAL A 48 3.01 6.62 -0.76
N PHE A 49 2.94 7.16 0.45
CA PHE A 49 4.08 7.66 1.20
C PHE A 49 4.11 6.98 2.58
N GLY A 50 5.31 6.68 3.07
CA GLY A 50 5.47 5.81 4.23
C GLY A 50 6.90 5.31 4.39
N TYR A 51 7.05 4.19 5.10
CA TYR A 51 8.37 3.64 5.42
C TYR A 51 8.37 2.11 5.33
N ILE A 52 9.53 1.54 5.03
CA ILE A 52 9.72 0.08 5.04
C ILE A 52 9.99 -0.35 6.47
N ARG A 53 9.18 -1.29 6.97
CA ARG A 53 9.42 -2.01 8.21
C ARG A 53 9.93 -3.39 7.88
N GLU A 54 11.12 -3.69 8.37
CA GLU A 54 11.72 -5.01 8.27
C GLU A 54 11.48 -5.79 9.56
N ARG A 55 11.02 -7.02 9.43
CA ARG A 55 10.88 -7.96 10.55
C ARG A 55 11.62 -9.23 10.20
N ARG A 56 12.58 -9.60 11.04
CA ARG A 56 13.19 -10.93 10.99
C ARG A 56 12.35 -11.86 11.84
N ASN A 57 11.91 -12.96 11.26
CA ASN A 57 11.31 -14.06 11.99
C ASN A 57 12.02 -15.35 11.55
N ASN A 58 12.78 -15.95 12.48
CA ASN A 58 13.77 -16.98 12.19
C ASN A 58 14.71 -16.52 11.06
N ASP A 59 14.88 -17.32 10.01
CA ASP A 59 15.75 -17.02 8.86
C ASP A 59 15.05 -16.21 7.74
N LYS A 60 13.79 -15.80 7.95
CA LYS A 60 13.01 -15.06 6.95
C LYS A 60 12.99 -13.56 7.26
N LEU A 61 13.38 -12.76 6.26
CA LEU A 61 13.27 -11.31 6.29
C LEU A 61 11.96 -10.89 5.62
N TYR A 62 11.04 -10.36 6.40
CA TYR A 62 9.80 -9.79 5.91
C TYR A 62 9.94 -8.29 5.79
N LYS A 63 9.69 -7.75 4.59
CA LYS A 63 9.66 -6.31 4.32
C LYS A 63 8.23 -5.91 4.00
N ASN A 64 7.64 -5.07 4.84
CA ASN A 64 6.34 -4.47 4.57
C ASN A 64 6.49 -2.95 4.52
N PHE A 65 5.84 -2.31 3.56
CA PHE A 65 5.74 -0.87 3.51
C PHE A 65 4.54 -0.41 4.35
N ILE A 66 4.79 0.36 5.40
CA ILE A 66 3.76 0.93 6.26
C ILE A 66 3.33 2.28 5.69
N VAL A 67 2.06 2.40 5.34
CA VAL A 67 1.49 3.61 4.73
C VAL A 67 1.28 4.67 5.79
N LYS A 68 1.77 5.89 5.52
CA LYS A 68 1.53 7.11 6.30
C LYS A 68 0.64 8.12 5.59
N HIS A 69 0.61 8.06 4.26
CA HIS A 69 -0.29 8.84 3.42
C HIS A 69 -0.54 8.09 2.12
N MET A 70 -1.75 8.18 1.57
CA MET A 70 -2.04 7.66 0.24
C MET A 70 -3.02 8.56 -0.50
N ASN A 71 -2.88 8.62 -1.83
CA ASN A 71 -3.81 9.30 -2.71
C ASN A 71 -4.09 8.41 -3.92
N LYS A 72 -5.36 8.23 -4.26
CA LYS A 72 -5.75 7.60 -5.53
C LYS A 72 -5.54 8.61 -6.65
N ILE A 73 -4.92 8.15 -7.73
CA ILE A 73 -4.71 8.94 -8.94
C ILE A 73 -5.87 8.59 -9.88
N GLU A 74 -6.75 9.55 -10.10
CA GLU A 74 -7.76 9.44 -11.14
C GLU A 74 -7.08 9.63 -12.49
N LYS A 75 -7.25 8.65 -13.38
CA LYS A 75 -6.94 8.87 -14.79
C LYS A 75 -8.10 9.63 -15.38
N GLU A 76 -7.91 10.90 -15.72
CA GLU A 76 -8.73 11.50 -16.76
C GLU A 76 -8.46 10.69 -18.03
N ASN A 77 -9.51 10.07 -18.57
CA ASN A 77 -9.47 9.52 -19.92
C ASN A 77 -9.26 10.68 -20.89
N LYS A 78 -8.02 11.08 -21.12
CA LYS A 78 -7.67 11.80 -22.34
C LYS A 78 -7.75 10.77 -23.44
N GLU A 79 -8.91 10.72 -24.10
CA GLU A 79 -9.05 10.11 -25.41
C GLU A 79 -7.94 10.72 -26.30
N GLU A 80 -6.89 9.94 -26.53
CA GLU A 80 -5.93 10.22 -27.59
C GLU A 80 -6.71 10.06 -28.90
N LYS A 81 -7.08 11.20 -29.50
CA LYS A 81 -7.71 11.31 -30.82
C LYS A 81 -6.81 10.78 -31.93
#